data_AF-A0AAJ1RYL8-F1
#
_entry.id   AF-A0AAJ1RYL8-F1
#
_cell.length_a   1.000
_cell.length_b   1.000
_cell.length_c   1.000
_cell.angle_alpha   90.00
_cell.angle_beta   90.00
_cell.angle_gamma   90.00
#
_symmetry.space_group_name_H-M   'P 1'
#
loop_
_entity.id
_entity.type
_entity.pdbx_description
1 polymer ?
#
loop_
_entity_poly.entity_id
_entity_poly.type
_entity_poly.pdbx_seq_one_letter_code
_entity_poly.pdbx_strand_id
1 'polypeptide(L)'
;MDGERRGKRIDDLPGWAKRLHEKYGSPELSDLNDVFHGPLIDRKSGLRKDDIIEVLLDARALPEDVDPWVRGVLIGTSRSAVEILDEGGDFRSIARDVIVEVRLVTHLRRPYIEDSELLTFEREDMKRRSSLHEKAERSADGHDDSHLWG
;
A
#
# COMPACT_ATOMS: atom_id res chain seq x y z
N MET A 1 -4.22 10.97 30.89
CA MET A 1 -5.44 10.81 30.07
C MET A 1 -4.94 10.43 28.70
N ASP A 2 -4.70 9.14 28.49
CA ASP A 2 -4.17 8.62 27.22
C ASP A 2 -5.33 8.63 26.22
N GLY A 3 -5.35 9.68 25.39
CA GLY A 3 -6.27 9.77 24.28
C GLY A 3 -5.91 8.70 23.26
N GLU A 4 -6.57 7.55 23.34
CA GLU A 4 -6.76 6.67 22.19
C GLU A 4 -7.29 7.55 21.06
N ARG A 5 -6.42 7.91 20.11
CA ARG A 5 -6.82 8.60 18.89
C ARG A 5 -7.58 7.58 18.05
N ARG A 6 -8.86 7.37 18.35
CA ARG A 6 -9.80 6.70 17.46
C ARG A 6 -9.71 7.41 16.12
N GLY A 7 -9.40 6.67 15.07
CA GLY A 7 -9.32 7.25 13.74
C GLY A 7 -10.70 7.68 13.25
N LYS A 8 -10.67 8.43 12.15
CA LYS A 8 -11.80 9.20 11.65
C LYS A 8 -12.98 8.29 11.30
N ARG A 9 -14.18 8.66 11.76
CA ARG A 9 -15.40 8.01 11.27
C ARG A 9 -15.59 8.38 9.80
N ILE A 10 -16.33 7.57 9.04
CA ILE A 10 -16.69 7.89 7.65
C ILE A 10 -17.23 9.33 7.56
N ASP A 11 -18.05 9.76 8.52
CA ASP A 11 -18.63 11.11 8.58
C ASP A 11 -17.58 12.24 8.65
N ASP A 12 -16.40 11.98 9.21
CA ASP A 12 -15.29 12.93 9.38
C ASP A 12 -14.36 13.01 8.16
N LEU A 13 -14.59 12.17 7.14
CA LEU A 13 -13.77 12.16 5.93
C LEU A 13 -14.11 13.35 5.01
N PRO A 14 -13.09 13.94 4.35
CA PRO A 14 -13.32 14.89 3.26
C PRO A 14 -14.22 14.30 2.18
N GLY A 15 -15.05 15.13 1.54
CA GLY A 15 -16.02 14.65 0.53
C GLY A 15 -15.39 13.87 -0.61
N TRP A 16 -14.14 14.16 -0.96
CA TRP A 16 -13.37 13.41 -1.95
C TRP A 16 -13.01 11.99 -1.50
N ALA A 17 -12.55 11.85 -0.26
CA ALA A 17 -12.19 10.57 0.32
C ALA A 17 -13.40 9.67 0.53
N LYS A 18 -14.57 10.26 0.88
CA LYS A 18 -15.85 9.54 0.97
C LYS A 18 -16.21 8.85 -0.35
N ARG A 19 -16.13 9.57 -1.48
CA ARG A 19 -16.44 9.00 -2.80
C ARG A 19 -15.51 7.83 -3.17
N LEU A 20 -14.21 7.97 -2.90
CA LEU A 20 -13.25 6.90 -3.13
C LEU A 20 -13.55 5.68 -2.25
N HIS A 21 -13.87 5.90 -0.98
CA HIS A 21 -14.23 4.86 -0.04
C HIS A 21 -15.49 4.08 -0.46
N GLU A 22 -16.56 4.79 -0.87
CA GLU A 22 -17.79 4.18 -1.36
C GLU A 22 -17.54 3.32 -2.61
N LYS A 23 -16.70 3.80 -3.54
CA LYS A 23 -16.32 3.06 -4.74
C LYS A 23 -15.53 1.78 -4.43
N TYR A 24 -14.77 1.78 -3.33
CA TYR A 24 -13.96 0.64 -2.88
C TYR A 24 -14.75 -0.41 -2.08
N GLY A 25 -16.03 -0.19 -1.78
CA GLY A 25 -16.90 -1.19 -1.15
C GLY A 25 -17.15 -0.99 0.35
N SER A 26 -16.96 0.21 0.89
CA SER A 26 -17.35 0.65 2.24
C SER A 26 -17.12 -0.36 3.39
N PRO A 27 -15.85 -0.73 3.71
CA PRO A 27 -15.55 -1.49 4.93
C PRO A 27 -15.80 -0.67 6.21
N GLU A 28 -16.18 -1.34 7.31
CA GLU A 28 -16.29 -0.69 8.64
C GLU A 28 -14.92 -0.16 9.09
N LEU A 29 -14.81 1.17 9.27
CA LEU A 29 -13.54 1.84 9.59
C LEU A 29 -13.13 1.77 11.07
N SER A 30 -14.04 1.38 11.98
CA SER A 30 -13.81 1.43 13.43
C SER A 30 -12.61 0.58 13.87
N ASP A 31 -12.37 -0.52 13.18
CA ASP A 31 -11.34 -1.51 13.53
C ASP A 31 -10.02 -1.27 12.81
N LEU A 32 -9.94 -0.27 11.92
CA LEU A 32 -8.79 -0.04 11.06
C LEU A 32 -7.80 0.99 11.60
N ASN A 33 -8.12 1.58 12.75
CA ASN A 33 -7.43 2.71 13.35
C ASN A 33 -6.02 2.39 13.85
N ASP A 34 -5.17 3.42 13.84
CA ASP A 34 -3.84 3.32 14.41
C ASP A 34 -3.87 3.30 15.95
N VAL A 35 -3.01 2.45 16.51
CA VAL A 35 -2.74 2.31 17.94
C VAL A 35 -1.26 2.59 18.15
N PHE A 36 -0.94 3.79 18.63
CA PHE A 36 0.47 4.23 18.78
C PHE A 36 1.09 3.87 20.13
N HIS A 37 0.27 3.61 21.14
CA HIS A 37 0.69 3.39 22.53
C HIS A 37 0.13 2.06 23.06
N GLY A 38 0.74 1.51 24.10
CA GLY A 38 0.40 0.19 24.66
C GLY A 38 1.48 -0.88 24.43
N PRO A 39 1.17 -2.16 24.69
CA PRO A 39 2.06 -3.29 24.38
C PRO A 39 2.43 -3.33 22.89
N LEU A 40 3.65 -3.76 22.55
CA LEU A 40 4.14 -3.76 21.16
C LEU A 40 3.23 -4.55 20.21
N ILE A 41 2.59 -5.61 20.70
CA ILE A 41 1.70 -6.46 19.90
C ILE A 41 0.38 -5.77 19.51
N ASP A 42 -0.06 -4.80 20.31
CA ASP A 42 -1.29 -4.06 20.07
C ASP A 42 -1.06 -2.81 19.23
N ARG A 43 0.21 -2.39 19.08
CA ARG A 43 0.57 -1.21 18.31
C ARG A 43 0.40 -1.48 16.83
N LYS A 44 -0.42 -0.66 16.18
CA LYS A 44 -0.74 -0.73 14.75
C LYS A 44 -0.52 0.66 14.18
N SER A 45 0.41 0.79 13.25
CA SER A 45 0.73 2.08 12.64
C SER A 45 1.34 1.90 11.27
N GLY A 46 1.10 2.86 10.38
CA GLY A 46 1.80 2.98 9.11
C GLY A 46 0.92 2.74 7.89
N LEU A 47 1.42 3.18 6.73
CA LEU A 47 0.73 3.13 5.45
C LEU A 47 0.60 1.70 4.94
N ARG A 48 -0.58 1.36 4.43
CA ARG A 48 -0.95 0.06 3.89
C ARG A 48 -1.42 0.23 2.45
N LYS A 49 -1.27 -0.83 1.65
CA LYS A 49 -1.92 -0.87 0.34
C LYS A 49 -3.42 -0.66 0.51
N ASP A 50 -4.00 0.02 -0.47
CA ASP A 50 -5.39 0.47 -0.52
C ASP A 50 -5.76 1.58 0.47
N ASP A 51 -4.82 2.13 1.26
CA ASP A 51 -5.12 3.28 2.11
C ASP A 51 -5.40 4.54 1.29
N ILE A 52 -6.33 5.37 1.74
CA ILE A 52 -6.55 6.69 1.15
C ILE A 52 -5.51 7.64 1.74
N ILE A 53 -4.70 8.24 0.87
CA ILE A 53 -3.62 9.14 1.27
C ILE A 53 -3.72 10.47 0.52
N GLU A 54 -3.06 11.47 1.08
CA GLU A 54 -2.82 12.76 0.48
C GLU A 54 -1.30 13.02 0.50
N VAL A 55 -0.73 13.42 -0.64
CA VAL A 55 0.70 13.64 -0.81
C VAL A 55 0.93 15.09 -1.21
N LEU A 56 1.81 15.77 -0.47
CA LEU A 56 2.30 17.10 -0.81
C LEU A 56 3.57 16.98 -1.64
N LEU A 57 3.55 17.54 -2.84
CA LEU A 57 4.71 17.64 -3.70
C LEU A 57 5.48 18.94 -3.43
N ASP A 58 6.77 18.93 -3.75
CA ASP A 58 7.59 20.13 -3.79
C ASP A 58 7.12 21.01 -4.96
N ALA A 59 6.52 22.16 -4.63
CA ALA A 59 5.99 23.08 -5.62
C ALA A 59 7.04 23.57 -6.64
N ARG A 60 8.33 23.55 -6.28
CA ARG A 60 9.42 23.94 -7.19
C ARG A 60 9.63 22.95 -8.33
N ALA A 61 9.16 21.72 -8.17
CA ALA A 61 9.21 20.68 -9.19
C ALA A 61 7.98 20.69 -10.11
N LEU A 62 7.04 21.62 -9.90
CA LEU A 62 5.78 21.71 -10.62
C LEU A 62 5.65 23.05 -11.39
N PRO A 63 4.82 23.11 -12.44
CA PRO A 63 4.43 24.37 -13.06
C PRO A 63 3.70 25.30 -12.07
N GLU A 64 3.79 26.62 -12.27
CA GLU A 64 3.31 27.64 -11.31
C GLU A 64 1.79 27.59 -11.02
N ASP A 65 1.00 26.92 -11.85
CA ASP A 65 -0.46 26.84 -11.74
C ASP A 65 -1.00 25.43 -11.40
N VAL A 66 -0.12 24.54 -10.91
CA VAL A 66 -0.52 23.17 -10.55
C VAL A 66 -0.67 23.02 -9.04
N ASP A 67 -1.81 22.47 -8.60
CA ASP A 67 -2.02 22.10 -7.19
C ASP A 67 -0.98 21.03 -6.79
N PRO A 68 -0.10 21.30 -5.79
CA PRO A 68 0.91 20.34 -5.37
C PRO A 68 0.34 19.16 -4.58
N TRP A 69 -0.95 19.17 -4.25
CA TRP A 69 -1.61 18.06 -3.57
C TRP A 69 -2.04 16.98 -4.54
N VAL A 70 -1.54 15.76 -4.32
CA VAL A 70 -2.04 14.57 -4.98
C VAL A 70 -2.82 13.73 -3.98
N ARG A 71 -4.02 13.30 -4.37
CA ARG A 71 -4.96 12.56 -3.51
C ARG A 71 -5.39 11.28 -4.20
N GLY A 72 -5.52 10.21 -3.44
CA GLY A 72 -5.96 8.95 -4.00
C GLY A 72 -5.72 7.77 -3.10
N VAL A 73 -5.81 6.59 -3.71
CA VAL A 73 -5.59 5.30 -3.06
C VAL A 73 -4.16 4.85 -3.27
N LEU A 74 -3.47 4.47 -2.19
CA LEU A 74 -2.11 3.94 -2.23
C LEU A 74 -2.09 2.56 -2.87
N ILE A 75 -1.46 2.44 -4.04
CA ILE A 75 -1.31 1.16 -4.74
C ILE A 75 -0.01 0.46 -4.32
N GLY A 76 1.05 1.25 -4.14
CA GLY A 76 2.37 0.70 -3.89
C GLY A 76 3.35 1.74 -3.41
N THR A 77 4.36 1.26 -2.70
CA THR A 77 5.52 2.05 -2.31
C THR A 77 6.77 1.31 -2.76
N SER A 78 7.44 1.82 -3.79
CA SER A 78 8.74 1.31 -4.21
C SER A 78 9.86 2.06 -3.49
N ARG A 79 11.12 1.68 -3.72
CA ARG A 79 12.28 2.39 -3.14
C ARG A 79 12.41 3.83 -3.63
N SER A 80 11.98 4.11 -4.85
CA SER A 80 12.15 5.41 -5.51
C SER A 80 10.85 6.15 -5.75
N ALA A 81 9.69 5.50 -5.61
CA ALA A 81 8.40 6.10 -5.92
C ALA A 81 7.28 5.70 -4.95
N VAL A 82 6.24 6.52 -4.94
CA VAL A 82 4.92 6.24 -4.35
C VAL A 82 3.92 6.18 -5.50
N GLU A 83 3.15 5.10 -5.55
CA GLU A 83 2.19 4.80 -6.61
C GLU A 83 0.77 5.01 -6.09
N ILE A 84 0.02 5.88 -6.74
CA ILE A 84 -1.32 6.30 -6.31
C ILE A 84 -2.29 6.14 -7.48
N LEU A 85 -3.48 5.63 -7.19
CA LEU A 85 -4.63 5.74 -8.07
C LEU A 85 -5.43 6.98 -7.65
N ASP A 86 -5.44 8.01 -8.48
CA ASP A 86 -6.06 9.28 -8.12
C ASP A 86 -7.60 9.24 -8.16
N GLU A 87 -8.23 10.35 -7.79
CA GLU A 87 -9.70 10.48 -7.83
C GLU A 87 -10.30 10.35 -9.24
N GLY A 88 -9.54 10.67 -10.29
CA GLY A 88 -9.94 10.51 -11.68
C GLY A 88 -9.87 9.06 -12.16
N GLY A 89 -9.20 8.19 -11.38
CA GLY A 89 -8.89 6.82 -11.78
C GLY A 89 -7.60 6.71 -12.59
N ASP A 90 -6.79 7.76 -12.63
CA ASP A 90 -5.49 7.74 -13.28
C ASP A 90 -4.43 7.19 -12.33
N PHE A 91 -3.60 6.29 -12.85
CA PHE A 91 -2.43 5.79 -12.14
C PHE A 91 -1.31 6.83 -12.20
N ARG A 92 -0.77 7.20 -11.04
CA ARG A 92 0.34 8.15 -10.89
C ARG A 92 1.49 7.51 -10.13
N SER A 93 2.68 7.52 -10.73
CA SER A 93 3.92 7.17 -10.05
C SER A 93 4.69 8.45 -9.72
N ILE A 94 4.83 8.74 -8.43
CA ILE A 94 5.43 9.97 -7.92
C ILE A 94 6.80 9.64 -7.37
N ALA A 95 7.83 10.33 -7.86
CA ALA A 95 9.19 10.14 -7.36
C ALA A 95 9.31 10.61 -5.90
N ARG A 96 10.03 9.86 -5.06
CA ARG A 96 10.12 10.14 -3.62
C ARG A 96 10.90 11.39 -3.27
N ASP A 97 11.81 11.81 -4.13
CA ASP A 97 12.63 13.01 -3.98
C ASP A 97 11.85 14.32 -4.12
N VAL A 98 10.70 14.28 -4.80
CA VAL A 98 9.80 15.44 -4.94
C VAL A 98 8.66 15.45 -3.92
N ILE A 99 8.61 14.49 -2.99
CA ILE A 99 7.57 14.41 -1.96
C ILE A 99 8.02 15.17 -0.70
N VAL A 100 7.21 16.12 -0.26
CA VAL A 100 7.41 16.87 0.98
C VAL A 100 6.74 16.15 2.16
N GLU A 101 5.51 15.66 1.96
CA GLU A 101 4.71 15.05 3.02
C GLU A 101 3.79 13.95 2.45
N VAL A 102 3.59 12.87 3.21
CA VAL A 102 2.51 11.90 2.97
C VAL A 102 1.62 11.86 4.20
N ARG A 103 0.33 12.15 4.00
CA ARG A 103 -0.71 12.11 5.02
C ARG A 103 -1.62 10.93 4.78
N LEU A 104 -1.75 10.08 5.78
CA LEU A 104 -2.83 9.09 5.83
C LEU A 104 -4.16 9.82 6.06
N VAL A 105 -5.14 9.60 5.18
CA VAL A 105 -6.50 10.12 5.35
C VAL A 105 -7.35 9.09 6.08
N THR A 106 -7.34 7.83 5.61
CA THR A 106 -8.00 6.71 6.28
C THR A 106 -7.42 5.38 5.81
N HIS A 107 -7.44 4.40 6.71
CA HIS A 107 -7.20 3.01 6.36
C HIS A 107 -8.43 2.40 5.69
N LEU A 108 -8.23 1.57 4.67
CA LEU A 108 -9.29 0.76 4.06
C LEU A 108 -9.16 -0.74 4.36
N ARG A 109 -7.99 -1.17 4.84
CA ARG A 109 -7.71 -2.57 5.20
C ARG A 109 -7.14 -2.72 6.60
N ARG A 110 -7.32 -3.93 7.15
CA ARG A 110 -6.69 -4.33 8.41
C ARG A 110 -5.16 -4.29 8.27
N PRO A 111 -4.43 -4.13 9.38
CA PRO A 111 -2.98 -4.27 9.36
C PRO A 111 -2.59 -5.62 8.76
N TYR A 112 -1.49 -5.66 8.01
CA TYR A 112 -0.98 -6.89 7.34
C TYR A 112 -0.96 -8.12 8.25
N ILE A 113 -0.57 -7.94 9.52
CA ILE A 113 -0.48 -9.01 10.52
C ILE A 113 -1.83 -9.66 10.88
N GLU A 114 -2.94 -9.00 10.57
CA GLU A 114 -4.31 -9.41 10.91
C GLU A 114 -5.19 -9.63 9.67
N ASP A 115 -4.67 -9.36 8.48
CA ASP A 115 -5.39 -9.57 7.23
C ASP A 115 -5.23 -11.03 6.77
N SER A 116 -6.18 -11.87 7.15
CA SER A 116 -6.19 -13.29 6.81
C SER A 116 -6.30 -13.55 5.30
N GLU A 117 -6.97 -12.67 4.56
CA GLU A 117 -7.12 -12.81 3.11
C GLU A 117 -5.76 -12.57 2.43
N LEU A 118 -5.08 -11.50 2.83
CA LEU A 118 -3.77 -11.16 2.31
C LEU A 118 -2.70 -12.20 2.69
N LEU A 119 -2.68 -12.64 3.95
CA LEU A 119 -1.78 -13.69 4.41
C LEU A 119 -1.99 -15.00 3.62
N THR A 120 -3.24 -15.31 3.25
CA THR A 120 -3.56 -16.48 2.43
C THR A 120 -3.04 -16.31 1.01
N PHE A 121 -3.32 -15.15 0.40
CA PHE A 121 -2.86 -14.85 -0.96
C PHE A 121 -1.33 -14.90 -1.09
N GLU A 122 -0.59 -14.29 -0.17
CA GLU A 122 0.88 -14.30 -0.19
C GLU A 122 1.45 -15.70 0.02
N ARG A 123 0.83 -16.51 0.89
CA ARG A 123 1.20 -17.93 1.06
C ARG A 123 1.00 -18.71 -0.23
N GLU A 124 -0.11 -18.49 -0.94
CA GLU A 124 -0.38 -19.14 -2.22
C GLU A 124 0.55 -18.66 -3.33
N ASP A 125 0.91 -17.38 -3.36
CA ASP A 125 1.88 -16.83 -4.30
C ASP A 125 3.28 -17.41 -4.07
N MET A 126 3.74 -17.48 -2.81
CA MET A 126 5.01 -18.14 -2.46
C MET A 126 5.05 -19.60 -2.90
N LYS A 127 3.95 -20.34 -2.68
CA LYS A 127 3.82 -21.73 -3.16
C LYS A 127 3.93 -21.81 -4.69
N ARG A 128 3.27 -20.89 -5.41
CA ARG A 128 3.35 -20.83 -6.88
C ARG A 128 4.77 -20.56 -7.37
N ARG A 129 5.46 -19.56 -6.81
CA ARG A 129 6.87 -19.26 -7.14
C ARG A 129 7.80 -20.44 -6.87
N SER A 130 7.65 -21.10 -5.72
CA SER A 130 8.43 -22.29 -5.39
C SER A 130 8.20 -23.43 -6.40
N SER A 131 6.94 -23.68 -6.78
CA SER A 131 6.60 -24.73 -7.76
C SER A 131 7.12 -24.45 -9.17
N LEU A 132 7.21 -23.17 -9.54
CA LEU A 132 7.79 -22.75 -10.82
C LEU A 132 9.31 -22.92 -10.82
N HIS A 133 9.97 -22.58 -9.71
CA HIS A 133 11.41 -22.78 -9.56
C HIS A 133 11.78 -24.26 -9.61
N GLU A 134 11.05 -25.11 -8.88
CA GLU A 134 11.26 -26.57 -8.89
C GLU A 134 11.08 -27.17 -10.29
N LYS A 135 10.07 -26.71 -11.05
CA LYS A 135 9.88 -27.13 -12.45
C LYS A 135 11.00 -26.65 -13.35
N ALA A 136 11.50 -25.43 -13.15
CA ALA A 136 12.62 -24.89 -13.93
C ALA A 136 13.91 -25.67 -13.66
N GLU A 137 14.21 -26.01 -12.41
CA GLU A 137 15.36 -26.86 -12.03
C GLU A 137 15.23 -28.26 -12.63
N ARG A 138 14.06 -28.90 -12.51
CA ARG A 138 13.81 -30.22 -13.10
C ARG A 138 13.90 -30.24 -14.63
N SER A 139 13.61 -29.12 -15.29
CA SER A 139 13.79 -28.97 -16.74
C SER A 139 15.24 -28.64 -17.13
N ALA A 140 16.02 -28.02 -16.23
CA ALA A 140 17.44 -27.74 -16.44
C ALA A 140 18.32 -28.98 -16.21
N ASP A 141 18.01 -29.79 -15.20
CA ASP A 141 18.69 -31.08 -14.93
C ASP A 141 18.44 -32.16 -16.02
N GLY A 142 17.59 -31.86 -17.01
CA GLY A 142 17.31 -32.71 -18.16
C GLY A 142 18.14 -32.41 -19.42
N HIS A 143 19.05 -31.43 -19.38
CA HIS A 143 19.89 -31.06 -20.52
C HIS A 143 21.39 -31.10 -20.17
N ASP A 144 22.06 -32.12 -20.70
CA ASP A 144 23.51 -32.36 -20.80
C ASP A 144 24.30 -32.85 -19.58
N ASP A 145 24.21 -34.16 -19.36
CA ASP A 145 25.43 -34.97 -19.24
C ASP A 145 26.17 -34.97 -20.59
N SER A 146 27.25 -34.19 -20.73
CA SER A 146 28.57 -34.67 -21.15
C SER A 146 29.48 -33.56 -21.71
N HIS A 147 30.66 -33.44 -21.08
CA HIS A 147 31.88 -32.76 -21.56
C HIS A 147 31.85 -31.24 -21.72
N LEU A 148 32.37 -30.50 -20.74
CA LEU A 148 33.04 -29.21 -20.96
C LEU A 148 33.85 -28.75 -19.73
N TRP A 149 34.82 -29.56 -19.30
CA TRP A 149 36.01 -29.09 -18.59
C TRP A 149 37.20 -29.97 -18.99
N GLY A 150 37.81 -29.60 -20.12
CA GLY A 150 39.09 -30.08 -20.63
C GLY A 150 39.78 -28.92 -21.33
#